data_AF-X1EGJ3-F1
#
_entry.id   AF-X1EGJ3-F1
#
_cell.length_a   1.000
_cell.length_b   1.000
_cell.length_c   1.000
_cell.angle_alpha   90.00
_cell.angle_beta   90.00
_cell.angle_gamma   90.00
#
_symmetry.space_group_name_H-M   'P 1'
#
loop_
_entity.id
_entity.type
_entity.pdbx_description
1 polymer ?
#
loop_
_entity_poly.entity_id
_entity_poly.type
_entity_poly.pdbx_seq_one_letter_code
_entity_poly.pdbx_strand_id
1 'polypeptide(L)' 'MGKRKAGIRKIGRDARTGRFITVEEAERRKKTTVVETIRTKPPMKRQIKKKKR' A
#
# COMPACT_ATOMS: atom_id res chain seq x y z
N MET A 1 -1.68 21.00 7.26
CA MET A 1 -1.34 19.71 6.62
C MET A 1 -1.88 18.55 7.47
N GLY A 2 -2.91 17.87 6.97
CA GLY A 2 -3.65 16.83 7.72
C GLY A 2 -2.80 15.60 8.05
N LYS A 3 -2.98 15.05 9.26
CA LYS A 3 -2.36 13.78 9.67
C LYS A 3 -2.83 12.66 8.72
N ARG A 4 -1.92 12.04 7.97
CA ARG A 4 -2.22 10.84 7.18
C ARG A 4 -2.55 9.69 8.15
N LYS A 5 -3.83 9.32 8.24
CA LYS A 5 -4.30 8.18 9.06
C LYS A 5 -3.79 6.88 8.45
N ALA A 6 -3.72 5.82 9.27
CA ALA A 6 -3.49 4.47 8.79
C ALA A 6 -4.53 4.15 7.71
N GLY A 7 -4.07 3.87 6.49
CA GLY A 7 -4.93 3.59 5.36
C GLY A 7 -4.91 2.11 5.01
N ILE A 8 -6.06 1.54 4.69
CA ILE A 8 -6.13 0.25 4.04
C ILE A 8 -6.15 0.51 2.53
N ARG A 9 -5.26 -0.12 1.77
CA ARG A 9 -5.29 -0.03 0.30
C ARG A 9 -5.22 -1.42 -0.31
N LYS A 10 -5.99 -1.64 -1.36
CA LYS A 10 -5.99 -2.87 -2.15
C LYS A 10 -4.99 -2.74 -3.31
N ILE A 11 -4.31 -3.82 -3.65
CA ILE A 11 -3.43 -3.91 -4.82
C ILE A 11 -3.63 -5.26 -5.50
N GLY A 12 -3.60 -5.27 -6.83
CA GLY A 12 -3.49 -6.52 -7.57
C GLY A 12 -2.05 -7.01 -7.56
N ARG A 13 -1.85 -8.31 -7.45
CA ARG A 13 -0.55 -8.97 -7.59
C ARG A 13 -0.69 -10.14 -8.55
N ASP A 14 0.12 -10.15 -9.59
CA ASP A 14 0.17 -11.26 -10.52
C ASP A 14 0.82 -12.47 -9.85
N ALA A 15 0.11 -13.61 -9.84
CA ALA A 15 0.57 -14.82 -9.15
C ALA A 15 1.69 -15.55 -9.89
N ARG A 16 1.87 -15.29 -11.19
CA ARG A 16 2.91 -15.92 -12.03
C ARG A 16 4.21 -15.14 -11.97
N THR A 17 4.14 -13.81 -12.00
CA THR A 17 5.33 -12.94 -12.10
C THR A 17 5.65 -12.18 -10.82
N GLY A 18 4.71 -12.12 -9.87
CA GLY A 18 4.84 -11.34 -8.64
C GLY A 18 4.72 -9.83 -8.84
N ARG A 19 4.47 -9.36 -10.06
CA ARG A 19 4.33 -7.93 -10.37
C ARG A 19 3.04 -7.36 -9.78
N PHE A 20 3.11 -6.10 -9.34
CA PHE A 20 1.92 -5.38 -8.90
C PHE A 20 1.16 -4.84 -10.10
N ILE A 21 -0.14 -5.10 -10.13
CA ILE A 21 -1.07 -4.63 -11.15
C ILE A 21 -2.22 -3.87 -10.48
N THR A 22 -3.06 -3.23 -11.28
CA THR A 22 -4.24 -2.54 -10.75
C THR A 22 -5.26 -3.56 -10.23
N VAL A 23 -6.10 -3.13 -9.28
CA VAL A 23 -7.15 -3.99 -8.73
C VAL A 23 -8.15 -4.39 -9.81
N GLU A 24 -8.50 -3.47 -10.72
CA GLU A 24 -9.39 -3.77 -11.85
C GLU A 24 -8.82 -4.84 -12.78
N GLU A 25 -7.53 -4.78 -13.10
CA GLU A 25 -6.91 -5.81 -13.94
C GLU A 25 -6.86 -7.16 -13.21
N ALA A 26 -6.60 -7.14 -11.90
CA ALA A 26 -6.64 -8.35 -11.09
C ALA A 26 -8.05 -8.96 -11.00
N GLU A 27 -9.07 -8.11 -10.87
CA GLU A 27 -10.47 -8.54 -10.85
C GLU A 27 -10.94 -9.10 -12.20
N ARG A 28 -10.39 -8.62 -13.32
CA ARG A 28 -10.62 -9.23 -14.64
C ARG A 28 -9.88 -10.56 -14.80
N ARG A 29 -8.68 -10.69 -14.21
CA ARG A 29 -7.79 -11.87 -14.34
C ARG A 29 -7.71 -12.70 -13.05
N LYS A 30 -8.85 -12.97 -12.39
CA LYS A 30 -8.89 -13.69 -11.09
C LYS A 30 -8.19 -15.04 -11.06
N LYS A 31 -8.06 -15.72 -12.22
CA LYS A 31 -7.37 -17.01 -12.33
C LYS A 31 -5.84 -16.91 -12.18
N THR A 32 -5.24 -15.77 -12.53
CA THR A 32 -3.77 -15.62 -12.58
C THR A 32 -3.26 -14.53 -11.65
N THR A 33 -4.16 -13.86 -10.92
CA THR A 33 -3.83 -12.69 -10.12
C THR A 33 -4.61 -12.72 -8.81
N VAL A 34 -4.05 -12.09 -7.79
CA VAL A 34 -4.60 -12.05 -6.43
C VAL A 34 -4.76 -10.59 -6.01
N VAL A 35 -5.87 -10.25 -5.36
CA VAL A 35 -6.04 -8.92 -4.75
C VAL A 35 -5.62 -8.99 -3.30
N GLU A 36 -4.50 -8.32 -2.99
CA GLU A 36 -3.98 -8.22 -1.64
C GLU A 36 -4.41 -6.91 -0.98
N THR A 37 -4.67 -6.97 0.33
CA THR A 37 -5.03 -5.80 1.13
C THR A 37 -3.84 -5.38 1.99
N ILE A 38 -3.22 -4.26 1.64
CA ILE A 38 -2.05 -3.71 2.35
C ILE A 38 -2.52 -2.71 3.41
N ARG A 39 -2.21 -3.01 4.66
CA ARG A 39 -2.40 -2.09 5.79
C ARG A 39 -1.21 -1.14 5.87
N THR A 40 -1.42 0.13 5.53
CA THR A 40 -0.37 1.15 5.66
C THR A 40 -0.38 1.70 7.08
N LYS A 41 0.77 1.63 7.75
CA LYS A 41 0.96 2.35 9.02
C LYS A 41 0.99 3.85 8.72
N PRO A 42 0.45 4.70 9.62
CA PRO A 42 0.58 6.13 9.45
C PRO A 42 2.08 6.45 9.39
N PRO A 43 2.51 7.43 8.57
CA PRO A 43 3.91 7.82 8.52
C PRO A 43 4.35 8.16 9.95
N MET A 44 5.31 7.39 10.47
CA MET A 44 5.87 7.63 11.78
C MET A 44 6.37 9.07 11.76
N LYS A 45 5.82 9.94 12.62
CA LYS A 45 6.30 11.30 12.75
C LYS A 45 7.78 11.17 13.10
N ARG A 46 8.67 11.40 12.13
CA ARG A 46 10.09 11.61 12.39
C ARG A 46 10.12 12.86 13.25
N GLN A 47 10.08 12.69 14.57
CA GLN A 47 10.32 13.76 15.50
C GLN A 47 11.74 14.21 15.17
N ILE A 48 11.88 15.24 14.35
CA ILE A 48 13.08 16.06 14.30
C ILE A 48 13.09 16.75 15.66
N LYS A 49 13.40 15.99 16.70
CA LYS A 49 13.57 16.47 18.06
C LYS A 49 14.88 17.23 18.02
N LYS A 50 14.75 18.55 18.06
CA LYS A 50 15.59 19.42 18.88
C LYS A 50 17.10 19.17 18.70
N LYS A 51 17.67 19.67 17.61
CA LYS A 51 19.01 20.27 17.73
C LYS A 51 18.82 21.78 17.69
N LYS A 52 18.22 22.31 18.78
CA LYS A 52 18.48 23.69 19.20
C LYS A 52 19.99 23.74 19.43
N ARG A 53 20.71 24.41 18.53
CA ARG A 53 21.96 25.07 18.85
C ARG A 53 21.69 26.55 18.72
#